data_AF-A0A6I9UTF0-F1
#
_entry.id   AF-A0A6I9UTF0-F1
#
_cell.length_a   1.000
_cell.length_b   1.000
_cell.length_c   1.000
_cell.angle_alpha   90.00
_cell.angle_beta   90.00
_cell.angle_gamma   90.00
#
_symmetry.space_group_name_H-M   'P 1'
#
loop_
_entity.id
_entity.type
_entity.pdbx_description
1 polymer ?
#
loop_
_entity_poly.entity_id
_entity_poly.type
_entity_poly.pdbx_seq_one_letter_code
_entity_poly.pdbx_strand_id
1 'polypeptide(L)'
;MEAISNYFEKGIVLVIADLLSLITVSSCLVIKVPQINTIRANKSSKGISVLGLCLELFSYTVMLSYNYSRGYDFLSYMEYPILLLQEYVLIYYTFFYQNLLGVRTQIVAVLYAVVATLIYFKLFPLLILTFLVPFCTPIGATSKVLQLIAILRTKDASSVSRTTWALSAFTNLTRIYTVYVQSSDMMLLSNFFISTFLSSSVFVAACIYKKKTKTE
;
A
#
# COMPACT_ATOMS: atom_id res chain seq x y z
N MET A 1 -30.53 7.88 -17.23
CA MET A 1 -31.02 8.84 -16.22
C MET A 1 -31.40 8.15 -14.91
N GLU A 2 -32.08 6.98 -14.94
CA GLU A 2 -32.36 6.18 -13.73
C GLU A 2 -31.14 5.75 -12.93
N ALA A 3 -30.07 5.25 -13.57
CA ALA A 3 -28.85 4.85 -12.85
C ALA A 3 -28.17 6.04 -12.13
N ILE A 4 -28.26 7.24 -12.68
CA ILE A 4 -27.71 8.47 -12.08
C ILE A 4 -28.61 8.94 -10.94
N SER A 5 -29.93 8.89 -11.11
CA SER A 5 -30.91 9.23 -10.08
C SER A 5 -30.81 8.29 -8.87
N ASN A 6 -30.69 6.99 -9.11
CA ASN A 6 -30.56 5.96 -8.08
C ASN A 6 -29.18 6.02 -7.37
N TYR A 7 -28.15 6.56 -8.05
CA TYR A 7 -26.83 6.82 -7.47
C TYR A 7 -26.85 8.04 -6.53
N PHE A 8 -27.63 9.09 -6.86
CA PHE A 8 -27.87 10.21 -5.94
C PHE A 8 -28.77 9.81 -4.75
N GLU A 9 -29.71 8.86 -4.93
CA GLU A 9 -30.53 8.29 -3.85
C GLU A 9 -29.74 7.43 -2.87
N LYS A 10 -28.66 6.77 -3.30
CA LYS A 10 -27.71 6.05 -2.41
C LYS A 10 -26.90 6.97 -1.49
N GLY A 11 -27.12 8.29 -1.58
CA GLY A 11 -26.72 9.29 -0.61
C GLY A 11 -25.35 9.91 -0.91
N ILE A 12 -25.24 11.21 -0.65
CA ILE A 12 -24.02 12.03 -0.79
C ILE A 12 -22.76 11.38 -0.20
N VAL A 13 -22.93 10.52 0.81
CA VAL A 13 -21.90 9.73 1.49
C VAL A 13 -21.17 8.79 0.53
N LEU A 14 -21.89 8.08 -0.34
CA LEU A 14 -21.29 7.15 -1.30
C LEU A 14 -20.52 7.90 -2.40
N VAL A 15 -21.07 9.02 -2.87
CA VAL A 15 -20.40 9.90 -3.85
C VAL A 15 -19.08 10.42 -3.30
N ILE A 16 -19.06 10.85 -2.03
CA ILE A 16 -17.83 11.28 -1.35
C ILE A 16 -16.85 10.11 -1.26
N ALA A 17 -17.31 8.91 -0.91
CA ALA A 17 -16.44 7.73 -0.81
C ALA A 17 -15.79 7.36 -2.15
N ASP A 18 -16.54 7.45 -3.25
CA ASP A 18 -16.03 7.15 -4.59
C ASP A 18 -15.04 8.22 -5.08
N LEU A 19 -15.31 9.51 -4.83
CA LEU A 19 -14.37 10.60 -5.13
C LEU A 19 -13.05 10.43 -4.34
N LEU A 20 -13.16 10.10 -3.06
CA LEU A 20 -12.01 9.85 -2.19
C LEU A 20 -11.20 8.62 -2.63
N SER A 21 -11.90 7.56 -3.05
CA SER A 21 -11.27 6.37 -3.64
C SER A 21 -10.52 6.73 -4.91
N LEU A 22 -11.10 7.55 -5.79
CA LEU A 22 -10.47 8.01 -7.02
C LEU A 22 -9.22 8.85 -6.77
N ILE A 23 -9.26 9.76 -5.79
CA ILE A 23 -8.09 10.54 -5.37
C ILE A 23 -6.97 9.60 -4.90
N THR A 24 -7.32 8.61 -4.09
CA THR A 24 -6.35 7.64 -3.56
C THR A 24 -5.73 6.81 -4.70
N VAL A 25 -6.55 6.24 -5.57
CA VAL A 25 -6.14 5.48 -6.75
C VAL A 25 -5.21 6.31 -7.63
N SER A 26 -5.56 7.58 -7.88
CA SER A 26 -4.76 8.50 -8.70
C SER A 26 -3.38 8.76 -8.07
N SER A 27 -3.31 8.92 -6.75
CA SER A 27 -2.04 9.10 -6.03
C SER A 27 -1.13 7.86 -6.15
N CYS A 28 -1.72 6.67 -6.20
CA CYS A 28 -0.97 5.42 -6.33
C CYS A 28 -0.34 5.21 -7.70
N LEU A 29 -0.82 5.88 -8.77
CA LEU A 29 -0.32 5.68 -10.15
C LEU A 29 1.17 5.98 -10.31
N VAL A 30 1.71 6.91 -9.52
CA VAL A 30 3.08 7.41 -9.70
C VAL A 30 3.99 7.15 -8.50
N ILE A 31 3.48 6.53 -7.44
CA ILE A 31 4.16 6.51 -6.14
C ILE A 31 5.50 5.76 -6.15
N LYS A 32 5.63 4.70 -6.96
CA LYS A 32 6.85 3.89 -7.07
C LYS A 32 7.76 4.32 -8.22
N VAL A 33 7.26 5.18 -9.12
CA VAL A 33 7.99 5.66 -10.31
C VAL A 33 9.32 6.35 -9.96
N PRO A 34 9.40 7.24 -8.94
CA PRO A 34 10.68 7.85 -8.54
C PRO A 34 11.71 6.81 -8.09
N GLN A 35 11.27 5.77 -7.37
CA GLN A 35 12.14 4.70 -6.90
C GLN A 35 12.70 3.87 -8.07
N ILE A 36 11.83 3.51 -9.02
CA ILE A 36 12.22 2.80 -10.26
C ILE A 36 13.25 3.61 -11.05
N ASN A 37 12.99 4.91 -11.24
CA ASN A 37 13.90 5.79 -11.98
C ASN A 37 15.26 5.93 -11.28
N THR A 38 15.28 5.98 -9.95
CA THR A 38 16.52 6.05 -9.16
C THR A 38 17.39 4.80 -9.39
N ILE A 39 16.81 3.61 -9.35
CA ILE A 39 17.55 2.35 -9.61
C ILE A 39 18.10 2.33 -11.03
N ARG A 40 17.29 2.72 -12.02
CA ARG A 40 17.69 2.72 -13.43
C ARG A 40 18.82 3.72 -13.69
N ALA A 41 18.72 4.94 -13.15
CA ALA A 41 19.73 5.98 -13.30
C ALA A 41 21.06 5.56 -12.66
N ASN A 42 21.01 4.97 -11.46
CA ASN A 42 22.20 4.53 -10.73
C ASN A 42 22.75 3.18 -11.21
N LYS A 43 22.03 2.47 -12.10
CA LYS A 43 22.31 1.09 -12.51
C LYS A 43 22.62 0.16 -11.32
N SER A 44 21.94 0.39 -10.20
CA SER A 44 22.20 -0.26 -8.92
C SER A 44 20.99 -0.17 -8.03
N SER A 45 20.69 -1.25 -7.32
CA SER A 45 19.66 -1.33 -6.28
C SER A 45 20.28 -1.43 -4.88
N LYS A 46 21.52 -0.94 -4.71
CA LYS A 46 22.20 -0.91 -3.40
C LYS A 46 21.39 -0.10 -2.39
N GLY A 47 21.12 -0.69 -1.23
CA GLY A 47 20.29 -0.10 -0.17
C GLY A 47 18.80 -0.44 -0.25
N ILE A 48 18.35 -1.17 -1.27
CA ILE A 48 16.98 -1.65 -1.39
C ILE A 48 16.87 -3.06 -0.83
N SER A 49 15.96 -3.25 0.13
CA SER A 49 15.72 -4.55 0.76
C SER A 49 14.83 -5.42 -0.13
N VAL A 50 15.40 -6.50 -0.67
CA VAL A 50 14.66 -7.53 -1.43
C VAL A 50 13.53 -8.13 -0.61
N LEU A 51 13.79 -8.45 0.67
CA LEU A 51 12.76 -8.97 1.56
C LEU A 51 11.62 -7.96 1.74
N GLY A 52 11.94 -6.67 1.86
CA GLY A 52 10.94 -5.60 1.94
C GLY A 52 10.02 -5.57 0.73
N LEU A 53 10.59 -5.62 -0.49
CA LEU A 53 9.80 -5.66 -1.73
C LEU A 53 8.93 -6.92 -1.80
N CYS A 54 9.45 -8.09 -1.41
CA CYS A 54 8.65 -9.31 -1.39
C CYS A 54 7.50 -9.26 -0.38
N LEU A 55 7.70 -8.64 0.79
CA LEU A 55 6.66 -8.45 1.80
C LEU A 55 5.58 -7.44 1.34
N GLU A 56 5.97 -6.39 0.62
CA GLU A 56 5.04 -5.44 -0.01
C GLU A 56 4.23 -6.14 -1.11
N LEU A 57 4.89 -6.88 -2.01
CA LEU A 57 4.23 -7.71 -3.03
C LEU A 57 3.21 -8.67 -2.40
N PHE A 58 3.62 -9.40 -1.36
CA PHE A 58 2.73 -10.31 -0.63
C PHE A 58 1.50 -9.56 -0.08
N SER A 59 1.70 -8.42 0.58
CA SER A 59 0.62 -7.65 1.20
C SER A 59 -0.37 -7.11 0.17
N TYR A 60 0.11 -6.54 -0.94
CA TYR A 60 -0.76 -6.06 -2.01
C TYR A 60 -1.51 -7.20 -2.69
N THR A 61 -0.87 -8.36 -2.88
CA THR A 61 -1.51 -9.55 -3.45
C THR A 61 -2.63 -10.05 -2.56
N VAL A 62 -2.38 -10.20 -1.25
CA VAL A 62 -3.40 -10.67 -0.30
C VAL A 62 -4.57 -9.70 -0.23
N MET A 63 -4.32 -8.40 -0.17
CA MET A 63 -5.37 -7.38 -0.12
C MET A 63 -6.23 -7.37 -1.39
N LEU A 64 -5.61 -7.36 -2.58
CA LEU A 64 -6.33 -7.48 -3.84
C LEU A 64 -7.18 -8.75 -3.87
N SER A 65 -6.55 -9.88 -3.55
CA SER A 65 -7.18 -11.20 -3.61
C SER A 65 -8.36 -11.31 -2.68
N TYR A 66 -8.24 -10.79 -1.46
CA TYR A 66 -9.30 -10.80 -0.46
C TYR A 66 -10.49 -9.94 -0.89
N ASN A 67 -10.24 -8.68 -1.31
CA ASN A 67 -11.30 -7.78 -1.76
C ASN A 67 -12.03 -8.32 -3.00
N TYR A 68 -11.28 -8.87 -3.96
CA TYR A 68 -11.84 -9.53 -5.15
C TYR A 68 -12.68 -10.77 -4.78
N SER A 69 -12.16 -11.64 -3.90
CA SER A 69 -12.84 -12.88 -3.51
C SER A 69 -14.10 -12.62 -2.66
N ARG A 70 -14.11 -11.52 -1.88
CA ARG A 70 -15.27 -11.01 -1.15
C ARG A 70 -16.33 -10.37 -2.06
N GLY A 71 -16.00 -10.07 -3.30
CA GLY A 71 -16.91 -9.43 -4.25
C GLY A 71 -17.17 -7.95 -3.95
N TYR A 72 -16.21 -7.25 -3.33
CA TYR A 72 -16.33 -5.81 -3.10
C TYR A 72 -16.26 -5.02 -4.41
N ASP A 73 -16.72 -3.77 -4.37
CA ASP A 73 -16.73 -2.88 -5.52
C ASP A 73 -15.31 -2.62 -6.01
N PHE A 74 -15.09 -2.68 -7.32
CA PHE A 74 -13.76 -2.57 -7.92
C PHE A 74 -12.99 -1.32 -7.48
N LEU A 75 -13.68 -0.17 -7.39
CA LEU A 75 -13.08 1.11 -7.00
C LEU A 75 -12.54 1.09 -5.55
N SER A 76 -13.12 0.25 -4.67
CA SER A 76 -12.73 0.17 -3.26
C SER A 76 -11.33 -0.42 -3.04
N TYR A 77 -10.78 -1.13 -4.03
CA TYR A 77 -9.47 -1.80 -3.93
C TYR A 77 -8.59 -1.62 -5.18
N MET A 78 -8.99 -0.75 -6.12
CA MET A 78 -8.29 -0.52 -7.39
C MET A 78 -6.85 0.01 -7.22
N GLU A 79 -6.50 0.53 -6.04
CA GLU A 79 -5.11 0.87 -5.72
C GLU A 79 -4.18 -0.34 -5.76
N TYR A 80 -4.63 -1.53 -5.33
CA TYR A 80 -3.74 -2.69 -5.22
C TYR A 80 -3.27 -3.22 -6.59
N PRO A 81 -4.12 -3.37 -7.62
CA PRO A 81 -3.66 -3.69 -8.98
C PRO A 81 -2.63 -2.69 -9.51
N ILE A 82 -2.85 -1.39 -9.31
CA ILE A 82 -1.94 -0.32 -9.76
C ILE A 82 -0.60 -0.40 -9.04
N LEU A 83 -0.62 -0.64 -7.74
CA LEU A 83 0.58 -0.80 -6.92
C LEU A 83 1.35 -2.06 -7.32
N LEU A 84 0.65 -3.18 -7.53
CA LEU A 84 1.26 -4.45 -7.97
C LEU A 84 2.00 -4.30 -9.29
N LEU A 85 1.41 -3.62 -10.28
CA LEU A 85 2.07 -3.39 -11.58
C LEU A 85 3.41 -2.66 -11.42
N GLN A 86 3.43 -1.60 -10.61
CA GLN A 86 4.67 -0.87 -10.34
C GLN A 86 5.65 -1.69 -9.48
N GLU A 87 5.14 -2.47 -8.54
CA GLU A 87 5.95 -3.33 -7.66
C GLU A 87 6.65 -4.44 -8.45
N TYR A 88 5.99 -5.04 -9.44
CA TYR A 88 6.64 -6.01 -10.34
C TYR A 88 7.81 -5.40 -11.11
N VAL A 89 7.64 -4.18 -11.63
CA VAL A 89 8.71 -3.47 -12.33
C VAL A 89 9.88 -3.16 -11.38
N LEU A 90 9.57 -2.73 -10.16
CA LEU A 90 10.55 -2.43 -9.14
C LEU A 90 11.34 -3.68 -8.70
N ILE A 91 10.65 -4.80 -8.47
CA ILE A 91 11.25 -6.10 -8.15
C ILE A 91 12.14 -6.57 -9.30
N TYR A 92 11.67 -6.48 -10.54
CA TYR A 92 12.44 -6.87 -11.71
C TYR A 92 13.79 -6.14 -11.79
N TYR A 93 13.77 -4.80 -11.74
CA TYR A 93 15.02 -4.03 -11.77
C TYR A 93 15.89 -4.30 -10.56
N THR A 94 15.30 -4.45 -9.37
CA THR A 94 16.07 -4.76 -8.16
C THR A 94 16.81 -6.09 -8.29
N PHE A 95 16.12 -7.13 -8.77
CA PHE A 95 16.69 -8.47 -8.93
C PHE A 95 17.70 -8.51 -10.08
N PHE A 96 17.46 -7.76 -11.16
CA PHE A 96 18.39 -7.61 -12.25
C PHE A 96 19.75 -7.06 -11.76
N TYR A 97 19.74 -5.94 -11.03
CA TYR A 97 20.98 -5.33 -10.54
C TYR A 97 21.64 -6.06 -9.36
N GLN A 98 20.92 -6.94 -8.65
CA GLN A 98 21.50 -7.82 -7.62
C GLN A 98 21.89 -9.21 -8.14
N ASN A 99 21.78 -9.47 -9.45
CA ASN A 99 22.04 -10.78 -10.05
C ASN A 99 21.20 -11.92 -9.45
N LEU A 100 19.95 -11.63 -9.09
CA LEU A 100 19.01 -12.58 -8.49
C LEU A 100 18.06 -13.22 -9.52
N LEU A 101 18.16 -12.86 -10.80
CA LEU A 101 17.35 -13.41 -11.90
C LEU A 101 17.84 -14.80 -12.33
N GLY A 102 17.81 -15.77 -11.41
CA GLY A 102 18.13 -17.17 -11.68
C GLY A 102 16.90 -18.07 -11.72
N VAL A 103 17.14 -19.38 -11.93
CA VAL A 103 16.10 -20.44 -11.98
C VAL A 103 15.21 -20.43 -10.74
N ARG A 104 15.77 -20.21 -9.55
CA ARG A 104 14.99 -20.15 -8.30
C ARG A 104 13.91 -19.06 -8.32
N THR A 105 14.27 -17.86 -8.80
CA THR A 105 13.33 -16.74 -8.93
C THR A 105 12.26 -17.05 -9.97
N GLN A 106 12.61 -17.68 -11.09
CA GLN A 106 11.66 -18.08 -12.11
C GLN A 106 10.64 -19.09 -11.57
N ILE A 107 11.10 -20.10 -10.81
CA ILE A 107 10.20 -21.07 -10.15
C ILE A 107 9.23 -20.36 -9.20
N VAL A 108 9.73 -19.44 -8.36
CA VAL A 108 8.88 -18.67 -7.45
C VAL A 108 7.87 -17.81 -8.21
N ALA A 109 8.28 -17.16 -9.30
CA ALA A 109 7.38 -16.37 -10.14
C ALA A 109 6.28 -17.21 -10.80
N VAL A 110 6.62 -18.41 -11.28
CA VAL A 110 5.63 -19.35 -11.85
C VAL A 110 4.65 -19.82 -10.76
N LEU A 111 5.15 -20.21 -9.58
CA LEU A 111 4.29 -20.61 -8.46
C LEU A 111 3.35 -19.47 -8.04
N TYR A 112 3.87 -18.25 -7.96
CA TYR A 112 3.08 -17.06 -7.68
C TYR A 112 1.97 -16.84 -8.74
N ALA A 113 2.31 -16.96 -10.02
CA ALA A 113 1.34 -16.82 -11.11
C ALA A 113 0.25 -17.91 -11.08
N VAL A 114 0.59 -19.16 -10.72
CA VAL A 114 -0.37 -20.24 -10.52
C VAL A 114 -1.34 -19.90 -9.38
N VAL A 115 -0.84 -19.45 -8.23
CA VAL A 115 -1.68 -19.04 -7.10
C VAL A 115 -2.60 -17.87 -7.48
N ALA A 116 -2.07 -16.84 -8.14
CA ALA A 116 -2.87 -15.71 -8.61
C ALA A 116 -3.97 -16.15 -9.59
N THR A 117 -3.68 -17.12 -10.46
CA THR A 117 -4.65 -17.69 -11.41
C THR A 117 -5.74 -18.47 -10.67
N LEU A 118 -5.40 -19.27 -9.67
CA LEU A 118 -6.37 -19.98 -8.82
C LEU A 118 -7.31 -19.01 -8.09
N ILE A 119 -6.78 -17.88 -7.61
CA ILE A 119 -7.57 -16.82 -6.97
C ILE A 119 -8.53 -16.18 -7.98
N TYR A 120 -8.04 -15.87 -9.19
CA TYR A 120 -8.87 -15.29 -10.26
C TYR A 120 -10.05 -16.18 -10.62
N PHE A 121 -9.83 -17.50 -10.75
CA PHE A 121 -10.90 -18.47 -10.98
C PHE A 121 -11.75 -18.80 -9.73
N LYS A 122 -11.52 -18.12 -8.60
CA LYS A 122 -12.18 -18.38 -7.30
C LYS A 122 -12.06 -19.82 -6.80
N LEU A 123 -11.00 -20.52 -7.23
CA LEU A 123 -10.66 -21.87 -6.76
C LEU A 123 -9.83 -21.83 -5.46
N PHE A 124 -9.23 -20.67 -5.15
CA PHE A 124 -8.45 -20.49 -3.93
C PHE A 124 -9.36 -20.28 -2.70
N PRO A 125 -9.11 -20.97 -1.56
CA PRO A 125 -9.96 -20.85 -0.38
C PRO A 125 -9.95 -19.44 0.23
N LEU A 126 -11.13 -18.82 0.33
CA LEU A 126 -11.31 -17.52 1.00
C LEU A 126 -10.82 -17.55 2.45
N LEU A 127 -10.99 -18.68 3.15
CA LEU A 127 -10.53 -18.84 4.53
C LEU A 127 -9.02 -18.56 4.70
N ILE A 128 -8.21 -18.98 3.71
CA ILE A 128 -6.76 -18.71 3.73
C ILE A 128 -6.53 -17.21 3.58
N LEU A 129 -7.20 -16.53 2.65
CA LEU A 129 -7.07 -15.07 2.48
C LEU A 129 -7.50 -14.32 3.74
N THR A 130 -8.63 -14.69 4.35
CA THR A 130 -9.08 -14.14 5.64
C THR A 130 -8.09 -14.39 6.76
N PHE A 131 -7.33 -15.50 6.73
CA PHE A 131 -6.26 -15.72 7.68
C PHE A 131 -5.02 -14.86 7.41
N LEU A 132 -4.73 -14.54 6.14
CA LEU A 132 -3.54 -13.79 5.73
C LEU A 132 -3.69 -12.26 5.89
N VAL A 133 -4.89 -11.70 5.73
CA VAL A 133 -5.13 -10.25 5.84
C VAL A 133 -4.63 -9.60 7.15
N PRO A 134 -4.69 -10.20 8.36
CA PRO A 134 -4.17 -9.56 9.57
C PRO A 134 -2.64 -9.43 9.53
N PHE A 135 -1.94 -10.29 8.77
CA PHE A 135 -0.48 -10.24 8.63
C PHE A 135 -0.02 -9.11 7.70
N CYS A 136 -0.88 -8.60 6.82
CA CYS A 136 -0.57 -7.42 6.02
C CYS A 136 -0.43 -6.16 6.89
N THR A 137 -1.13 -6.10 8.03
CA THR A 137 -1.04 -4.98 8.98
C THR A 137 0.36 -4.83 9.59
N PRO A 138 0.97 -5.85 10.25
CA PRO A 138 2.33 -5.74 10.78
C PRO A 138 3.36 -5.51 9.67
N ILE A 139 3.18 -6.06 8.48
CA ILE A 139 4.06 -5.79 7.33
C ILE A 139 4.03 -4.29 7.00
N GLY A 140 2.85 -3.70 6.79
CA GLY A 140 2.69 -2.28 6.50
C GLY A 140 3.04 -1.35 7.68
N ALA A 141 2.94 -1.85 8.92
CA ALA A 141 3.24 -1.12 10.14
C ALA A 141 4.74 -1.08 10.45
N THR A 142 5.51 -2.12 10.10
CA THR A 142 6.92 -2.25 10.47
C THR A 142 7.74 -1.05 9.99
N SER A 143 7.54 -0.60 8.75
CA SER A 143 8.23 0.60 8.22
C SER A 143 7.92 1.86 9.03
N LYS A 144 6.66 2.04 9.42
CA LYS A 144 6.19 3.20 10.21
C LYS A 144 6.73 3.15 11.64
N VAL A 145 6.72 1.97 12.27
CA VAL A 145 7.24 1.74 13.62
C VAL A 145 8.74 1.98 13.66
N LEU A 146 9.49 1.40 12.71
CA LEU A 146 10.94 1.61 12.64
C LEU A 146 11.29 3.08 12.42
N GLN A 147 10.53 3.78 11.56
CA GLN A 147 10.72 5.21 11.34
C GLN A 147 10.44 6.02 12.61
N LEU A 148 9.36 5.71 13.32
CA LEU A 148 9.01 6.37 14.59
C LEU A 148 10.10 6.16 15.64
N ILE A 149 10.56 4.93 15.82
CA ILE A 149 11.64 4.59 16.77
C ILE A 149 12.91 5.35 16.40
N ALA A 150 13.28 5.39 15.12
CA ALA A 150 14.46 6.10 14.66
C ALA A 150 14.40 7.60 15.02
N ILE A 151 13.28 8.27 14.75
CA ILE A 151 13.09 9.68 15.09
C ILE A 151 13.10 9.89 16.62
N LEU A 152 12.41 9.04 17.38
CA LEU A 152 12.32 9.19 18.83
C LEU A 152 13.65 8.97 19.55
N ARG A 153 14.51 8.07 19.02
CA ARG A 153 15.85 7.79 19.55
C ARG A 153 16.86 8.86 19.17
N THR A 154 16.89 9.27 17.90
CA THR A 154 17.87 10.24 17.41
C THR A 154 17.48 11.68 17.70
N LYS A 155 16.20 11.93 17.99
CA LYS A 155 15.61 13.27 18.11
C LYS A 155 15.86 14.13 16.86
N ASP A 156 16.00 13.47 15.71
CA ASP A 156 16.19 14.10 14.40
C ASP A 156 15.21 13.51 13.39
N ALA A 157 14.50 14.40 12.68
CA ALA A 157 13.56 14.06 11.63
C ALA A 157 14.00 14.55 10.24
N SER A 158 15.31 14.81 10.07
CA SER A 158 15.92 15.20 8.78
C SER A 158 15.71 14.16 7.67
N SER A 159 15.72 12.87 8.04
CA SER A 159 15.55 11.74 7.10
C SER A 159 14.13 11.55 6.56
N VAL A 160 13.15 12.26 7.10
CA VAL A 160 11.74 12.13 6.70
C VAL A 160 11.13 13.44 6.19
N SER A 161 10.26 13.30 5.21
CA SER A 161 9.42 14.39 4.76
C SER A 161 8.11 14.44 5.54
N ARG A 162 7.81 15.60 6.14
CA ARG A 162 6.53 15.85 6.84
C ARG A 162 5.35 15.70 5.90
N THR A 163 5.49 16.14 4.64
CA THR A 163 4.41 16.08 3.66
C THR A 163 4.09 14.64 3.28
N THR A 164 5.09 13.77 3.15
CA THR A 164 4.91 12.35 2.87
C THR A 164 4.15 11.65 4.00
N TRP A 165 4.51 11.91 5.26
CA TRP A 165 3.83 11.29 6.41
C TRP A 165 2.43 11.88 6.66
N ALA A 166 2.22 13.17 6.39
CA ALA A 166 0.89 13.77 6.40
C ALA A 166 -0.01 13.15 5.33
N LEU A 167 0.50 13.01 4.10
CA LEU A 167 -0.23 12.37 3.01
C LEU A 167 -0.54 10.91 3.33
N SER A 168 0.42 10.16 3.89
CA SER A 168 0.19 8.80 4.36
C SER A 168 -0.94 8.74 5.40
N ALA A 169 -0.95 9.62 6.40
CA ALA A 169 -2.01 9.66 7.40
C ALA A 169 -3.37 10.00 6.76
N PHE A 170 -3.41 10.99 5.86
CA PHE A 170 -4.60 11.38 5.13
C PHE A 170 -5.16 10.23 4.28
N THR A 171 -4.33 9.56 3.47
CA THR A 171 -4.76 8.44 2.63
C THR A 171 -5.30 7.26 3.45
N ASN A 172 -4.65 6.92 4.57
CA ASN A 172 -5.16 5.85 5.44
C ASN A 172 -6.49 6.25 6.10
N LEU A 173 -6.64 7.51 6.52
CA LEU A 173 -7.89 8.04 7.07
C LEU A 173 -9.01 8.01 6.03
N THR A 174 -8.73 8.42 4.80
CA THR A 174 -9.63 8.29 3.67
C THR A 174 -10.09 6.86 3.49
N ARG A 175 -9.18 5.88 3.57
CA ARG A 175 -9.52 4.46 3.45
C ARG A 175 -10.38 3.93 4.60
N ILE A 176 -10.23 4.44 5.82
CA ILE A 176 -11.17 4.11 6.91
C ILE A 176 -12.59 4.49 6.50
N TYR A 177 -12.77 5.71 5.97
CA TYR A 177 -14.08 6.18 5.54
C TYR A 177 -14.64 5.37 4.37
N THR A 178 -13.85 5.15 3.31
CA THR A 178 -14.33 4.43 2.12
C THR A 178 -14.65 2.97 2.43
N VAL A 179 -13.80 2.29 3.21
CA VAL A 179 -14.05 0.90 3.63
C VAL A 179 -15.30 0.81 4.49
N TYR A 180 -15.49 1.74 5.43
CA TYR A 180 -16.69 1.79 6.27
C TYR A 180 -17.96 1.91 5.42
N VAL A 181 -17.97 2.83 4.46
CA VAL A 181 -19.13 3.10 3.59
C VAL A 181 -19.38 1.97 2.57
N GLN A 182 -18.32 1.45 1.93
CA GLN A 182 -18.46 0.54 0.79
C GLN A 182 -18.55 -0.94 1.19
N SER A 183 -17.89 -1.36 2.27
CA SER A 183 -17.80 -2.78 2.65
C SER A 183 -18.15 -3.07 4.11
N SER A 184 -17.97 -2.09 5.01
CA SER A 184 -18.06 -2.26 6.46
C SER A 184 -17.23 -3.44 7.01
N ASP A 185 -16.15 -3.82 6.32
CA ASP A 185 -15.28 -4.92 6.75
C ASP A 185 -14.37 -4.48 7.90
N MET A 186 -14.65 -5.01 9.11
CA MET A 186 -13.91 -4.69 10.34
C MET A 186 -12.43 -5.07 10.27
N MET A 187 -12.09 -6.05 9.44
CA MET A 187 -10.72 -6.51 9.28
C MET A 187 -9.89 -5.51 8.48
N LEU A 188 -10.44 -5.02 7.37
CA LEU A 188 -9.83 -3.97 6.57
C LEU A 188 -9.79 -2.65 7.35
N LEU A 189 -10.87 -2.31 8.06
CA LEU A 189 -10.92 -1.14 8.93
C LEU A 189 -9.81 -1.17 9.98
N SER A 190 -9.62 -2.28 10.66
CA SER A 190 -8.58 -2.43 11.69
C SER A 190 -7.18 -2.17 11.12
N ASN A 191 -6.89 -2.65 9.91
CA ASN A 191 -5.62 -2.37 9.23
C ASN A 191 -5.43 -0.86 8.99
N PHE A 192 -6.45 -0.19 8.44
CA PHE A 192 -6.37 1.24 8.16
C PHE A 192 -6.35 2.10 9.43
N PHE A 193 -7.01 1.69 10.50
CA PHE A 193 -6.91 2.36 11.82
C PHE A 193 -5.48 2.31 12.36
N ILE A 194 -4.86 1.13 12.38
CA ILE A 194 -3.47 0.96 12.83
C ILE A 194 -2.53 1.77 11.95
N SER A 195 -2.69 1.70 10.62
CA SER A 195 -1.87 2.44 9.67
C SER A 195 -2.02 3.96 9.78
N THR A 196 -3.23 4.46 10.06
CA THR A 196 -3.50 5.88 10.31
C THR A 196 -2.84 6.35 11.59
N PHE A 197 -3.01 5.60 12.68
CA PHE A 197 -2.41 5.92 13.98
C PHE A 197 -0.89 5.99 13.89
N LEU A 198 -0.25 5.00 13.27
CA LEU A 198 1.20 4.97 13.11
C LEU A 198 1.69 6.08 12.18
N SER A 199 1.03 6.32 11.05
CA SER A 199 1.41 7.41 10.12
C SER A 199 1.30 8.77 10.79
N SER A 200 0.24 8.99 11.57
CA SER A 200 0.03 10.23 12.32
C SER A 200 1.08 10.40 13.41
N SER A 201 1.46 9.32 14.10
CA SER A 201 2.51 9.34 15.12
C SER A 201 3.86 9.75 14.52
N VAL A 202 4.22 9.19 13.35
CA VAL A 202 5.45 9.58 12.64
C VAL A 202 5.37 11.03 12.17
N PHE A 203 4.22 11.47 11.66
CA PHE A 203 4.02 12.86 11.25
C PHE A 203 4.21 13.84 12.42
N VAL A 204 3.60 13.57 13.57
CA VAL A 204 3.73 14.38 14.79
C VAL A 204 5.19 14.41 15.25
N ALA A 205 5.85 13.24 15.33
CA ALA A 205 7.26 13.16 15.69
C ALA A 205 8.14 13.97 14.71
N ALA A 206 7.85 13.90 13.41
CA ALA A 206 8.56 14.67 12.39
C ALA A 206 8.31 16.18 12.51
N CYS A 207 7.14 16.62 12.95
CA CYS A 207 6.85 18.03 13.20
C CYS A 207 7.61 18.56 14.43
N ILE A 208 7.72 17.75 15.49
CA ILE A 208 8.39 18.14 16.74
C ILE A 208 9.92 18.15 16.57
N TYR A 209 10.50 17.13 15.94
CA TYR A 209 11.95 16.92 15.91
C TYR A 209 12.64 17.40 14.63
N LYS A 210 11.91 18.03 13.70
CA LYS A 210 12.54 18.65 12.53
C LYS A 210 13.08 20.02 12.92
N LYS A 211 14.40 20.11 13.05
CA LYS A 211 15.12 21.37 13.31
C LYS A 211 14.76 22.38 12.21
N LYS A 212 14.47 23.63 12.60
CA LYS A 212 14.33 24.74 11.64
C LYS A 212 15.68 24.90 10.93
N THR A 213 15.73 24.67 9.63
CA THR A 213 16.86 25.13 8.80
C THR A 213 16.94 26.64 8.99
N LYS A 214 18.03 27.13 9.58
CA LYS A 214 18.41 28.54 9.46
C LYS A 214 18.68 28.77 7.97
N THR A 215 17.81 29.52 7.33
CA THR A 215 18.11 30.12 6.03
C THR A 215 19.11 31.24 6.33
N GLU A 216 20.38 30.99 6.04
CA GLU A 216 21.40 32.05 5.94
C GLU A 216 21.26 32.77 4.59
#